data_AF-A0A1C7WCZ1-F1
#
_entry.id   AF-A0A1C7WCZ1-F1
#
_cell.length_a   1.000
_cell.length_b   1.000
_cell.length_c   1.000
_cell.angle_alpha   90.00
_cell.angle_beta   90.00
_cell.angle_gamma   90.00
#
_symmetry.space_group_name_H-M   'P 1'
#
loop_
_entity.id
_entity.type
_entity.pdbx_description
1 polymer ?
#
loop_
_entity_poly.entity_id
_entity_poly.type
_entity_poly.pdbx_seq_one_letter_code
_entity_poly.pdbx_strand_id
1 'polypeptide(L)'
;MNDGTASVSNREQTDISEAAAITTQLLADITAMLGEENIYTNAVQQQMLESHIRAMVLRSITGEPLPEVDKSLFDEISAGSMQLAERVVNKFATLPIEEAYLLSVHFEVAKDNDQ
;
A
#
# COMPACT_ATOMS: atom_id res chain seq x y z
N MET A 1 5.84 35.94 19.57
CA MET A 1 6.32 35.24 18.35
C MET A 1 6.81 33.85 18.76
N ASN A 2 5.94 32.84 18.85
CA ASN A 2 6.26 31.40 18.82
C ASN A 2 4.98 30.54 18.80
N ASP A 3 4.11 30.69 17.80
CA ASP A 3 2.90 29.84 17.64
C ASP A 3 3.00 28.89 16.43
N GLY A 4 4.11 28.91 15.69
CA GLY A 4 4.27 28.10 14.46
C GLY A 4 4.70 26.65 14.68
N THR A 5 5.39 26.36 15.79
CA THR A 5 5.98 25.02 16.04
C THR A 5 4.98 24.03 16.65
N ALA A 6 4.08 24.49 17.53
CA ALA A 6 3.07 23.64 18.16
C ALA A 6 2.01 23.12 17.16
N SER A 7 1.62 23.93 16.17
CA SER A 7 0.61 23.55 15.17
C SER A 7 1.11 22.53 14.16
N VAL A 8 2.41 22.55 13.82
CA VAL A 8 3.03 21.59 12.89
C VAL A 8 3.15 20.22 13.56
N SER A 9 3.69 20.16 14.78
CA SER A 9 3.83 18.88 15.50
C SER A 9 2.49 18.21 15.81
N ASN A 10 1.44 18.98 16.07
CA ASN A 10 0.11 18.41 16.31
C ASN A 10 -0.53 17.85 15.03
N ARG A 11 -0.27 18.47 13.87
CA ARG A 11 -0.75 17.99 12.57
C ARG A 11 -0.02 16.72 12.15
N GLU A 12 1.32 16.71 12.22
CA GLU A 12 2.13 15.52 11.94
C GLU A 12 1.73 14.33 12.83
N GLN A 13 1.50 14.57 14.11
CA GLN A 13 1.07 13.52 15.04
C GLN A 13 -0.34 12.98 14.73
N THR A 14 -1.23 13.85 14.23
CA THR A 14 -2.58 13.47 13.79
C THR A 14 -2.50 12.65 12.51
N ASP A 15 -1.74 13.10 11.52
CA ASP A 15 -1.54 12.42 10.24
C ASP A 15 -0.94 11.00 10.43
N ILE A 16 0.01 10.85 11.37
CA ILE A 16 0.60 9.54 11.71
C ILE A 16 -0.42 8.60 12.37
N SER A 17 -1.24 9.13 13.28
CA SER A 17 -2.26 8.34 13.99
C SER A 17 -3.37 7.90 13.03
N GLU A 18 -3.81 8.78 12.14
CA GLU A 18 -4.78 8.48 11.08
C GLU A 18 -4.22 7.45 10.10
N ALA A 19 -2.97 7.62 9.65
CA ALA A 19 -2.30 6.67 8.76
C ALA A 19 -2.24 5.25 9.34
N ALA A 20 -1.99 5.11 10.65
CA ALA A 20 -1.94 3.80 11.29
C ALA A 20 -3.30 3.09 11.30
N ALA A 21 -4.39 3.82 11.55
CA ALA A 21 -5.74 3.28 11.53
C ALA A 21 -6.15 2.85 10.11
N ILE A 22 -5.90 3.69 9.10
CA ILE A 22 -6.18 3.40 7.70
C ILE A 22 -5.36 2.19 7.23
N THR A 23 -4.07 2.12 7.58
CA THR A 23 -3.18 1.00 7.25
C THR A 23 -3.73 -0.32 7.80
N THR A 24 -4.14 -0.34 9.07
CA THR A 24 -4.68 -1.54 9.73
C THR A 24 -5.95 -2.03 9.03
N GLN A 25 -6.89 -1.12 8.76
CA GLN A 25 -8.13 -1.47 8.07
C GLN A 25 -7.86 -1.97 6.65
N LEU A 26 -6.97 -1.29 5.92
CA LEU A 26 -6.64 -1.66 4.55
C LEU A 26 -5.95 -3.02 4.46
N LEU A 27 -5.07 -3.35 5.40
CA LEU A 27 -4.45 -4.69 5.45
C LEU A 27 -5.48 -5.78 5.71
N ALA A 28 -6.48 -5.54 6.57
CA ALA A 28 -7.57 -6.47 6.79
C ALA A 28 -8.41 -6.68 5.51
N ASP A 29 -8.75 -5.60 4.81
CA ASP A 29 -9.45 -5.64 3.52
C ASP A 29 -8.64 -6.41 2.47
N ILE A 30 -7.34 -6.16 2.36
CA ILE A 30 -6.44 -6.86 1.41
C ILE A 30 -6.36 -8.34 1.75
N THR A 31 -6.20 -8.68 3.03
CA THR A 31 -6.13 -10.09 3.47
C THR A 31 -7.41 -10.84 3.12
N ALA A 32 -8.58 -10.22 3.32
CA ALA A 32 -9.86 -10.81 2.92
C ALA A 32 -9.97 -10.96 1.40
N MET A 33 -9.61 -9.92 0.63
CA MET A 33 -9.63 -9.92 -0.83
C MET A 33 -8.71 -11.01 -1.42
N LEU A 34 -7.49 -11.16 -0.90
CA LEU A 34 -6.57 -12.21 -1.34
C LEU A 34 -7.10 -13.61 -0.98
N GLY A 35 -7.72 -13.75 0.20
CA GLY A 35 -8.34 -15.01 0.62
C GLY A 35 -9.50 -15.46 -0.28
N GLU A 36 -10.27 -14.53 -0.86
CA GLU A 36 -11.31 -14.85 -1.85
C GLU A 36 -10.72 -15.46 -3.14
N GLU A 37 -9.47 -15.12 -3.47
CA GLU A 37 -8.71 -15.63 -4.61
C GLU A 37 -7.79 -16.82 -4.24
N ASN A 38 -7.89 -17.33 -3.00
CA ASN A 38 -7.02 -18.39 -2.43
C ASN A 38 -5.52 -18.03 -2.40
N ILE A 39 -5.20 -16.75 -2.22
CA ILE A 39 -3.83 -16.24 -2.10
C ILE A 39 -3.54 -15.94 -0.63
N TYR A 40 -2.40 -16.42 -0.12
CA TYR A 40 -2.02 -16.26 1.28
C TYR A 40 -0.56 -15.84 1.38
N THR A 41 -0.27 -14.88 2.26
CA THR A 41 1.10 -14.47 2.57
C THR A 41 1.68 -15.28 3.72
N ASN A 42 2.96 -15.63 3.63
CA ASN A 42 3.72 -16.05 4.81
C ASN A 42 4.08 -14.84 5.70
N ALA A 43 4.66 -15.09 6.87
CA ALA A 43 4.97 -14.02 7.84
C ALA A 43 5.90 -12.92 7.27
N VAL A 44 6.89 -13.28 6.45
CA VAL A 44 7.83 -12.32 5.85
C VAL A 44 7.13 -11.48 4.78
N GLN A 45 6.35 -12.12 3.91
CA GLN A 45 5.57 -11.42 2.89
C GLN A 45 4.53 -10.49 3.51
N GLN A 46 3.87 -10.91 4.59
CA GLN A 46 2.92 -10.07 5.33
C GLN A 46 3.61 -8.82 5.91
N GLN A 47 4.80 -8.98 6.49
CA GLN A 47 5.58 -7.86 7.01
C GLN A 47 6.00 -6.89 5.89
N MET A 48 6.41 -7.41 4.73
CA MET A 48 6.77 -6.59 3.58
C MET A 48 5.55 -5.83 3.02
N LEU A 49 4.40 -6.50 2.92
CA LEU A 49 3.15 -5.90 2.50
C LEU A 49 2.71 -4.80 3.47
N GLU A 50 2.78 -5.04 4.78
CA GLU A 50 2.48 -4.03 5.80
C GLU A 50 3.35 -2.77 5.65
N SER A 51 4.66 -2.94 5.48
CA SER A 51 5.59 -1.84 5.26
C SER A 51 5.21 -1.01 4.02
N HIS A 52 4.88 -1.70 2.92
CA HIS A 52 4.45 -1.07 1.68
C HIS A 52 3.15 -0.28 1.88
N ILE A 53 2.11 -0.91 2.43
CA ILE A 53 0.80 -0.29 2.62
C ILE A 53 0.90 0.93 3.53
N ARG A 54 1.71 0.86 4.59
CA ARG A 54 1.95 2.02 5.46
C ARG A 54 2.55 3.20 4.68
N ALA A 55 3.55 2.95 3.83
CA ALA A 55 4.18 3.99 3.03
C ALA A 55 3.20 4.57 1.99
N MET A 56 2.39 3.71 1.37
CA MET A 56 1.36 4.10 0.41
C MET A 56 0.26 4.96 1.06
N VAL A 57 -0.22 4.59 2.25
CA VAL A 57 -1.19 5.38 3.02
C VAL A 57 -0.60 6.73 3.41
N LEU A 58 0.65 6.77 3.88
CA LEU A 58 1.31 8.04 4.20
C LEU A 58 1.38 8.97 2.99
N ARG A 59 1.82 8.47 1.82
CA ARG A 59 1.83 9.26 0.57
C ARG A 59 0.44 9.76 0.19
N SER A 60 -0.61 8.95 0.41
CA SER A 60 -1.98 9.35 0.11
C SER A 60 -2.46 10.55 0.95
N ILE A 61 -1.93 10.70 2.17
CA ILE A 61 -2.26 11.77 3.12
C ILE A 61 -1.37 13.00 2.89
N THR A 62 -0.06 12.78 2.71
CA THR A 62 0.94 13.86 2.62
C THR A 62 1.05 14.44 1.20
N GLY A 63 0.67 13.67 0.18
CA GLY A 63 0.89 14.01 -1.23
C GLY A 63 2.33 13.86 -1.68
N GLU A 64 3.19 13.19 -0.90
CA GLU A 64 4.55 12.86 -1.32
C GLU A 64 4.53 12.04 -2.62
N PRO A 65 5.36 12.40 -3.61
CA PRO A 65 5.34 11.74 -4.91
C PRO A 65 5.87 10.30 -4.80
N LEU A 66 5.32 9.43 -5.63
CA LEU A 66 5.91 8.11 -5.85
C LEU A 66 7.29 8.28 -6.53
N PRO A 67 8.34 7.54 -6.09
CA PRO A 67 9.60 7.47 -6.81
C PRO A 67 9.41 7.04 -8.26
N GLU A 68 10.33 7.44 -9.15
CA GLU A 68 10.31 6.98 -10.54
C GLU A 68 10.49 5.45 -10.59
N VAL A 69 9.63 4.77 -11.36
CA VAL A 69 9.63 3.32 -11.50
C VAL A 69 9.67 2.95 -12.98
N ASP A 70 10.59 2.07 -13.35
CA ASP A 70 10.63 1.50 -14.70
C ASP A 70 9.53 0.44 -14.85
N LYS A 71 8.54 0.74 -15.71
CA LYS A 71 7.38 -0.15 -15.94
C LYS A 71 7.76 -1.49 -16.56
N SER A 72 8.90 -1.57 -17.27
CA SER A 72 9.38 -2.82 -17.88
C SER A 72 9.72 -3.90 -16.84
N LEU A 73 9.98 -3.51 -15.59
CA LEU A 73 10.24 -4.45 -14.50
C LEU A 73 9.01 -5.28 -14.10
N PHE A 74 7.81 -4.91 -14.58
CA PHE A 74 6.56 -5.57 -14.23
C PHE A 74 5.94 -6.35 -15.39
N ASP A 75 6.66 -6.53 -16.50
CA ASP A 75 6.15 -7.22 -17.70
C ASP A 75 5.80 -8.69 -17.42
N GLU A 76 6.39 -9.30 -16.39
CA GLU A 76 6.12 -10.68 -15.96
C GLU A 76 5.00 -10.78 -14.91
N ILE A 77 4.50 -9.66 -14.40
CA ILE A 77 3.40 -9.67 -13.42
C ILE A 77 2.11 -10.11 -14.11
N SER A 78 1.39 -11.03 -13.48
CA SER A 78 0.12 -11.50 -14.03
C SER A 78 -0.95 -10.41 -13.99
N ALA A 79 -1.84 -10.43 -14.99
CA ALA A 79 -2.97 -9.51 -15.04
C ALA A 79 -3.86 -9.58 -13.79
N GLY A 80 -3.97 -10.77 -13.15
CA GLY A 80 -4.71 -10.94 -11.90
C GLY A 80 -4.10 -10.15 -10.74
N SER A 81 -2.79 -10.27 -10.52
CA SER A 81 -2.08 -9.51 -9.49
C SER A 81 -2.16 -8.01 -9.73
N MET A 82 -2.05 -7.58 -10.99
CA MET A 82 -2.22 -6.17 -11.37
C MET A 82 -3.63 -5.66 -11.03
N GLN A 83 -4.68 -6.39 -11.40
CA GLN A 83 -6.06 -6.00 -11.12
C GLN A 83 -6.35 -5.90 -9.61
N LEU A 84 -5.81 -6.83 -8.81
CA LEU A 84 -5.94 -6.76 -7.35
C LEU A 84 -5.24 -5.52 -6.80
N ALA A 85 -4.04 -5.19 -7.29
CA ALA A 85 -3.30 -3.99 -6.87
C ALA A 85 -4.03 -2.70 -7.26
N GLU A 86 -4.57 -2.63 -8.49
CA GLU A 86 -5.38 -1.49 -8.94
C GLU A 86 -6.62 -1.30 -8.07
N ARG A 87 -7.32 -2.38 -7.66
CA ARG A 87 -8.47 -2.28 -6.75
C ARG A 87 -8.11 -1.63 -5.42
N VAL A 88 -6.91 -1.89 -4.90
CA VAL A 88 -6.41 -1.29 -3.66
C VAL A 88 -6.06 0.16 -3.88
N VAL A 89 -5.27 0.49 -4.90
CA VAL A 89 -4.81 1.86 -5.19
C VAL A 89 -5.98 2.78 -5.50
N ASN A 90 -6.98 2.30 -6.24
CA ASN A 90 -8.18 3.07 -6.58
C ASN A 90 -9.06 3.44 -5.38
N LYS A 91 -8.80 2.92 -4.17
CA LYS A 91 -9.43 3.41 -2.93
C LYS A 91 -8.92 4.81 -2.53
N PHE A 92 -7.77 5.24 -3.06
CA PHE A 92 -7.16 6.52 -2.77
C PHE A 92 -7.17 7.42 -4.01
N ALA A 93 -7.92 8.52 -3.94
CA ALA A 93 -8.00 9.48 -5.05
C ALA A 93 -6.68 10.25 -5.31
N THR A 94 -5.76 10.23 -4.34
CA THR A 94 -4.50 10.98 -4.36
C THR A 94 -3.31 10.16 -4.85
N LEU A 95 -3.45 8.85 -4.95
CA LEU A 95 -2.34 7.98 -5.35
C LEU A 95 -2.28 7.84 -6.88
N PRO A 96 -1.06 7.87 -7.46
CA PRO A 96 -0.89 7.56 -8.87
C PRO A 96 -1.15 6.06 -9.11
N ILE A 97 -1.68 5.73 -10.29
CA ILE A 97 -1.93 4.33 -10.67
C ILE A 97 -0.64 3.51 -10.68
N GLU A 98 0.51 4.18 -10.84
CA GLU A 98 1.83 3.57 -10.79
C GLU A 98 2.15 2.83 -9.47
N GLU A 99 1.49 3.17 -8.36
CA GLU A 99 1.58 2.41 -7.10
C GLU A 99 1.14 0.94 -7.30
N ALA A 100 0.20 0.69 -8.22
CA ALA A 100 -0.32 -0.64 -8.47
C ALA A 100 0.77 -1.57 -9.02
N TYR A 101 1.73 -1.05 -9.81
CA TYR A 101 2.85 -1.86 -10.27
C TYR A 101 3.67 -2.37 -9.09
N LEU A 102 4.04 -1.51 -8.15
CA LEU A 102 4.84 -1.89 -6.99
C LEU A 102 4.05 -2.82 -6.05
N LEU A 103 2.78 -2.53 -5.80
CA LEU A 103 1.93 -3.36 -4.94
C LEU A 103 1.69 -4.75 -5.56
N SER A 104 1.54 -4.83 -6.89
CA SER A 104 1.26 -6.09 -7.59
C SER A 104 2.34 -7.16 -7.38
N VAL A 105 3.59 -6.76 -7.14
CA VAL A 105 4.69 -7.68 -6.81
C VAL A 105 4.40 -8.47 -5.54
N HIS A 106 3.81 -7.84 -4.52
CA HIS A 106 3.46 -8.54 -3.28
C HIS A 106 2.39 -9.61 -3.51
N PHE A 107 1.44 -9.34 -4.41
CA PHE A 107 0.37 -10.29 -4.74
C PHE A 107 0.88 -11.41 -5.64
N GLU A 108 1.74 -11.09 -6.61
CA GLU A 108 2.35 -12.11 -7.47
C GLU A 108 3.17 -13.11 -6.66
N VAL A 109 4.06 -12.63 -5.80
CA VAL A 109 4.90 -13.50 -4.95
C VAL A 109 4.08 -14.31 -3.95
N ALA A 110 2.94 -13.80 -3.50
CA ALA A 110 2.06 -14.53 -2.59
C ALA A 110 1.28 -15.67 -3.28
N LYS A 111 1.06 -15.60 -4.61
CA LYS A 111 0.38 -16.67 -5.37
C LYS A 111 1.19 -17.96 -5.41
N ASP A 112 2.51 -17.85 -5.36
CA ASP A 112 3.43 -18.99 -5.45
C ASP A 112 3.58 -19.72 -4.10
N ASN A 113 2.91 -19.26 -3.05
CA ASN A 113 2.83 -20.03 -1.82
C ASN A 113 1.88 -21.22 -2.04
N ASP A 114 2.45 -22.38 -2.36
CA ASP A 114 1.75 -23.67 -2.27
C ASP A 114 1.18 -23.84 -0.83
N GLN A 115 -0.07 -24.31 -0.75
CA GLN A 115 -0.79 -24.55 0.50
C GLN A 115 -0.11 -25.57 1.43
#